data_AF-A0A2E7SV49-F1
#
_entry.id   AF-A0A2E7SV49-F1
#
_cell.length_a   1.000
_cell.length_b   1.000
_cell.length_c   1.000
_cell.angle_alpha   90.00
_cell.angle_beta   90.00
_cell.angle_gamma   90.00
#
_symmetry.space_group_name_H-M   'P 1'
#
loop_
_entity.id
_entity.type
_entity.pdbx_description
1 polymer ?
#
loop_
_entity_poly.entity_id
_entity_poly.type
_entity_poly.pdbx_seq_one_letter_code
_entity_poly.pdbx_strand_id
1 'polypeptide(L)'
;MNLIEDGTTLSIQGCGSKCAVCIEGPDRETIERRFWSFWNHGATRGELQWHHETRGHFWTTEEKLLKALTGAAFFKLYNKYDWFFGDDEERVERIALSFAKAEVLRMRKVPWVVNVRQNVEPHDVAMIGNPEFGDNESPTSFHVRKNQIHKVWSS
;
A
#
# COMPACT_ATOMS: atom_id res chain seq x y z
N MET A 1 -14.15 13.45 -6.38
CA MET A 1 -13.36 13.83 -5.20
C MET A 1 -12.40 12.69 -4.95
N ASN A 2 -11.11 12.92 -5.12
CA ASN A 2 -10.10 11.91 -4.78
C ASN A 2 -9.73 12.13 -3.31
N LEU A 3 -9.70 11.06 -2.52
CA LEU A 3 -9.20 11.10 -1.15
C LEU A 3 -7.66 11.15 -1.13
N ILE A 4 -7.06 10.86 -2.27
CA ILE A 4 -5.62 10.82 -2.49
C ILE A 4 -5.26 11.92 -3.48
N GLU A 5 -4.66 13.00 -2.98
CA GLU A 5 -4.25 14.17 -3.78
C GLU A 5 -2.74 14.47 -3.64
N ASP A 6 -2.02 13.71 -2.79
CA ASP A 6 -0.62 14.01 -2.44
C ASP A 6 0.41 13.30 -3.34
N GLY A 7 0.01 12.83 -4.53
CA GLY A 7 0.85 12.01 -5.40
C GLY A 7 1.13 10.60 -4.86
N THR A 8 0.42 10.17 -3.82
CA THR A 8 0.51 8.80 -3.31
C THR A 8 -0.40 7.85 -4.07
N THR A 9 -0.03 6.58 -4.14
CA THR A 9 -0.85 5.51 -4.69
C THR A 9 -1.06 4.44 -3.63
N LEU A 10 -2.29 3.96 -3.49
CA LEU A 10 -2.66 2.93 -2.53
C LEU A 10 -2.96 1.61 -3.23
N SER A 11 -2.35 0.53 -2.74
CA SER A 11 -2.65 -0.84 -3.18
C SER A 11 -2.99 -1.70 -1.96
N ILE A 12 -3.85 -2.70 -2.15
CA ILE A 12 -4.28 -3.60 -1.07
C ILE A 12 -3.99 -5.05 -1.42
N GLN A 13 -3.50 -5.81 -0.44
CA GLN A 13 -3.41 -7.26 -0.49
C GLN A 13 -4.31 -7.86 0.58
N GLY A 14 -5.28 -8.67 0.16
CA GLY A 14 -6.07 -9.48 1.08
C GLY A 14 -5.29 -10.72 1.52
N CYS A 15 -5.19 -10.93 2.83
CA CYS A 15 -4.58 -12.09 3.46
C CYS A 15 -5.59 -12.74 4.43
N GLY A 16 -6.71 -13.22 3.89
CA GLY A 16 -7.80 -13.79 4.68
C GLY A 16 -8.51 -12.73 5.52
N SER A 17 -8.34 -12.76 6.84
CA SER A 17 -8.96 -11.83 7.79
C SER A 17 -8.20 -10.51 8.01
N LYS A 18 -6.96 -10.44 7.51
CA LYS A 18 -6.13 -9.22 7.55
C LYS A 18 -5.83 -8.75 6.13
N CYS A 19 -5.58 -7.47 5.97
CA CYS A 19 -5.11 -6.90 4.72
C CYS A 19 -3.85 -6.07 4.95
N ALA A 20 -2.94 -6.13 3.99
CA ALA A 20 -1.78 -5.25 3.91
C ALA A 20 -2.11 -4.11 2.95
N VAL A 21 -2.00 -2.88 3.44
CA VAL A 21 -2.17 -1.67 2.64
C VAL A 21 -0.79 -1.13 2.33
N CYS A 22 -0.47 -1.06 1.04
CA CYS A 22 0.75 -0.48 0.52
C CYS A 22 0.52 0.99 0.18
N ILE A 23 1.44 1.85 0.61
CA ILE A 23 1.50 3.26 0.26
C ILE A 23 2.77 3.47 -0.56
N GLU A 24 2.57 3.94 -1.79
CA GLU A 24 3.64 4.38 -2.68
C GLU A 24 3.57 5.90 -2.81
N GLY A 25 4.71 6.57 -2.80
CA GLY A 25 4.77 8.03 -2.85
C GLY A 25 6.10 8.53 -3.40
N PRO A 26 6.20 9.83 -3.69
CA PRO A 26 7.40 10.44 -4.25
C PRO A 26 8.59 10.40 -3.28
N ASP A 27 8.32 10.44 -1.97
CA ASP A 27 9.32 10.50 -0.92
C ASP A 27 8.79 9.90 0.40
N ARG A 28 9.71 9.67 1.34
CA ARG A 28 9.43 9.05 2.63
C ARG A 28 8.49 9.88 3.50
N GLU A 29 8.66 11.19 3.53
CA GLU A 29 7.85 12.10 4.34
C GLU A 29 6.39 12.08 3.89
N THR A 30 6.16 12.08 2.57
CA THR A 30 4.83 11.97 1.98
C THR A 30 4.14 10.66 2.37
N ILE A 31 4.89 9.55 2.41
CA ILE A 31 4.37 8.24 2.84
C ILE A 31 4.10 8.22 4.34
N GLU A 32 5.00 8.75 5.17
CA GLU A 32 4.82 8.84 6.63
C GLU A 32 3.62 9.69 6.99
N ARG A 33 3.49 10.87 6.40
CA ARG A 33 2.33 11.75 6.59
C ARG A 33 1.03 11.04 6.25
N ARG A 34 1.02 10.27 5.16
CA ARG A 34 -0.15 9.48 4.76
C ARG A 34 -0.43 8.34 5.74
N PHE A 35 0.61 7.65 6.21
CA PHE A 35 0.48 6.62 7.25
C PHE A 35 -0.06 7.21 8.56
N TRP A 36 0.42 8.37 9.00
CA TRP A 36 -0.08 9.05 10.18
C TRP A 36 -1.55 9.47 10.06
N SER A 37 -2.01 9.84 8.86
CA SER A 37 -3.44 10.05 8.60
C SER A 37 -4.24 8.76 8.83
N PHE A 38 -3.77 7.62 8.31
CA PHE A 38 -4.40 6.32 8.55
C PHE A 38 -4.40 5.93 10.03
N TRP A 39 -3.30 6.19 10.73
CA TRP A 39 -3.17 5.93 12.16
C TRP A 39 -4.15 6.78 12.99
N ASN A 40 -4.24 8.09 12.71
CA ASN A 40 -5.16 9.01 13.38
C ASN A 40 -6.63 8.63 13.17
N HIS A 41 -6.98 8.14 11.98
CA HIS A 41 -8.34 7.66 11.69
C HIS A 41 -8.58 6.19 12.12
N GLY A 42 -7.62 5.57 12.83
CA GLY A 42 -7.79 4.25 13.44
C GLY A 42 -7.69 3.06 12.48
N ALA A 43 -7.12 3.26 11.28
CA ALA A 43 -6.89 2.16 10.34
C ALA A 43 -5.93 1.13 10.94
N THR A 44 -4.93 1.57 11.69
CA THR A 44 -3.97 0.70 12.34
C THR A 44 -3.49 1.29 13.66
N ARG A 45 -2.92 0.43 14.50
CA ARG A 45 -2.14 0.79 15.70
C ARG A 45 -0.73 0.22 15.63
N GLY A 46 -0.39 -0.46 14.53
CA GLY A 46 0.92 -1.03 14.32
C GLY A 46 1.86 -0.02 13.69
N GLU A 47 3.00 -0.53 13.24
CA GLU A 47 4.05 0.25 12.59
C GLU A 47 3.95 0.17 11.06
N LEU A 48 4.51 1.17 10.40
CA LEU A 48 4.73 1.17 8.96
C LEU A 48 5.99 0.35 8.65
N GLN A 49 5.83 -0.71 7.86
CA GLN A 49 6.93 -1.55 7.39
C GLN A 49 7.45 -1.00 6.06
N TRP A 50 8.70 -0.55 6.05
CA TRP A 50 9.33 -0.02 4.85
C TRP A 50 9.83 -1.13 3.93
N HIS A 51 9.61 -0.94 2.63
CA HIS A 51 10.36 -1.68 1.61
C HIS A 51 11.52 -0.83 1.11
N HIS A 52 11.24 0.42 0.71
CA HIS A 52 12.21 1.40 0.20
C HIS A 52 11.72 2.83 0.54
N GLU A 53 12.51 3.85 0.24
CA GLU A 53 12.20 5.26 0.53
C GLU A 53 10.88 5.75 -0.10
N THR A 54 10.43 5.12 -1.17
CA THR A 54 9.20 5.46 -1.91
C THR A 54 8.07 4.45 -1.73
N ARG A 55 8.23 3.46 -0.83
CA ARG A 55 7.21 2.43 -0.58
C ARG A 55 7.26 1.86 0.83
N GLY A 56 6.12 1.89 1.52
CA GLY A 56 5.90 1.20 2.78
C GLY A 56 4.53 0.52 2.83
N HIS A 57 4.36 -0.48 3.68
CA HIS A 57 3.07 -1.11 3.92
C HIS A 57 2.75 -1.22 5.40
N PHE A 58 1.48 -1.29 5.74
CA PHE A 58 1.04 -1.57 7.11
C PHE A 58 -0.09 -2.59 7.10
N TRP A 59 -0.23 -3.27 8.25
CA TRP A 59 -1.27 -4.26 8.44
C TRP A 59 -2.53 -3.63 9.05
N THR A 60 -3.67 -4.02 8.50
CA THR A 60 -5.00 -3.60 8.97
C THR A 60 -6.04 -4.69 8.68
N THR A 61 -7.31 -4.40 8.97
CA THR A 61 -8.47 -5.18 8.57
C THR A 61 -9.36 -4.32 7.67
N GLU A 62 -10.15 -4.96 6.80
CA GLU A 62 -11.01 -4.23 5.86
C GLU A 62 -11.99 -3.29 6.59
N GLU A 63 -12.55 -3.73 7.72
CA GLU A 63 -13.43 -2.91 8.56
C GLU A 63 -12.73 -1.65 9.09
N LYS A 64 -11.49 -1.78 9.57
CA LYS A 64 -10.72 -0.65 10.10
C LYS A 64 -10.30 0.30 8.99
N LEU A 65 -9.89 -0.24 7.84
CA LEU A 65 -9.57 0.55 6.66
C LEU A 65 -10.78 1.34 6.18
N LEU A 66 -11.94 0.70 6.08
CA LEU A 66 -13.18 1.35 5.68
C LEU A 66 -13.58 2.45 6.67
N LYS A 67 -13.51 2.19 7.97
CA LYS A 67 -13.79 3.18 9.01
C LYS A 67 -12.84 4.38 8.90
N ALA A 68 -11.55 4.13 8.69
CA ALA A 68 -10.57 5.19 8.58
C ALA A 68 -10.77 6.07 7.34
N LEU A 69 -11.04 5.45 6.18
CA LEU A 69 -11.36 6.17 4.95
C LEU A 69 -12.66 6.96 5.07
N THR A 70 -13.66 6.40 5.76
CA THR A 70 -14.93 7.09 6.03
C THR A 70 -14.70 8.32 6.89
N GLY A 71 -13.92 8.19 7.98
CA GLY A 71 -13.53 9.33 8.82
C GLY A 71 -12.78 10.41 8.03
N ALA A 72 -11.79 10.02 7.24
CA ALA A 72 -11.05 10.96 6.39
C ALA A 72 -11.97 11.67 5.38
N ALA A 73 -12.90 10.94 4.75
CA ALA A 73 -13.87 11.50 3.83
C ALA A 73 -14.86 12.45 4.54
N PHE A 74 -15.33 12.08 5.73
CA PHE A 74 -16.21 12.89 6.55
C PHE A 74 -15.56 14.23 6.88
N PHE A 75 -14.34 14.22 7.44
CA PHE A 75 -13.62 15.46 7.77
C PHE A 75 -13.39 16.33 6.52
N LYS A 76 -13.06 15.73 5.37
CA LYS A 76 -12.85 16.47 4.12
C LYS A 76 -14.14 17.07 3.57
N LEU A 77 -15.27 16.36 3.68
CA LEU A 77 -16.59 16.85 3.26
C LEU A 77 -17.09 17.94 4.20
N TYR A 78 -16.99 17.72 5.50
CA TYR A 78 -17.43 18.66 6.52
C TYR A 78 -16.65 19.98 6.40
N ASN A 79 -15.31 19.94 6.36
CA ASN A 79 -14.51 21.17 6.24
C ASN A 79 -14.71 21.93 4.92
N LYS A 80 -15.08 21.26 3.82
CA LYS A 80 -15.20 21.88 2.49
C LYS A 80 -16.61 22.35 2.15
N TYR A 81 -17.61 21.63 2.64
CA TYR A 81 -19.02 21.81 2.30
C TYR A 81 -19.90 21.98 3.54
N ASP A 82 -19.33 22.47 4.65
CA ASP A 82 -20.03 22.81 5.87
C ASP A 82 -21.35 23.55 5.60
N TRP A 83 -21.27 24.60 4.77
CA TRP A 83 -22.41 25.41 4.32
C TRP A 83 -23.52 24.65 3.58
N PHE A 84 -23.21 23.50 2.97
CA PHE A 84 -24.14 22.70 2.18
C PHE A 84 -24.84 21.62 3.01
N PHE A 85 -24.13 21.07 4.01
CA PHE A 85 -24.65 20.00 4.85
C PHE A 85 -25.34 20.53 6.12
N GLY A 86 -24.97 21.72 6.60
CA GLY A 86 -25.48 22.25 7.86
C GLY A 86 -25.28 21.25 8.99
N ASP A 87 -26.31 21.07 9.83
CA ASP A 87 -26.27 20.14 10.97
C ASP A 87 -26.68 18.69 10.62
N ASP A 88 -26.87 18.34 9.34
CA ASP A 88 -27.26 16.98 8.92
C ASP A 88 -26.04 16.05 8.84
N GLU A 89 -25.46 15.74 9.99
CA GLU A 89 -24.27 14.87 10.12
C GLU A 89 -24.49 13.47 9.53
N GLU A 90 -25.69 12.90 9.67
CA GLU A 90 -26.02 11.58 9.12
C GLU A 90 -25.89 11.55 7.59
N ARG A 91 -26.29 12.63 6.92
CA ARG A 91 -26.16 12.73 5.47
C ARG A 91 -24.70 12.81 5.04
N VAL A 92 -23.87 13.53 5.79
CA VAL A 92 -22.41 13.61 5.55
C VAL A 92 -21.79 12.23 5.72
N GLU A 93 -22.15 11.50 6.78
CA GLU A 93 -21.63 10.17 7.06
C GLU A 93 -22.01 9.16 5.96
N ARG A 94 -23.26 9.17 5.49
CA ARG A 94 -23.70 8.30 4.38
C ARG A 94 -22.89 8.55 3.10
N ILE A 95 -22.67 9.82 2.76
CA ILE A 95 -21.90 10.20 1.57
C ILE A 95 -20.42 9.83 1.75
N ALA A 96 -19.85 10.09 2.93
CA ALA A 96 -18.48 9.71 3.28
C ALA A 96 -18.26 8.20 3.14
N LEU A 97 -19.22 7.39 3.62
CA LEU A 97 -19.17 5.94 3.49
C LEU A 97 -19.22 5.49 2.02
N SER A 98 -20.07 6.11 1.20
CA SER A 98 -20.10 5.82 -0.24
C SER A 98 -18.77 6.16 -0.92
N PHE A 99 -18.14 7.27 -0.57
CA PHE A 99 -16.80 7.63 -1.07
C PHE A 99 -15.73 6.64 -0.60
N ALA A 100 -15.73 6.26 0.68
CA ALA A 100 -14.79 5.29 1.22
C ALA A 100 -14.90 3.93 0.52
N LYS A 101 -16.12 3.42 0.31
CA LYS A 101 -16.34 2.18 -0.46
C LYS A 101 -15.85 2.29 -1.90
N ALA A 102 -16.14 3.40 -2.56
CA ALA A 102 -15.65 3.65 -3.92
C ALA A 102 -14.11 3.70 -3.96
N GLU A 103 -13.47 4.26 -2.94
CA GLU A 103 -12.01 4.32 -2.83
C GLU A 103 -11.40 2.94 -2.64
N VAL A 104 -11.93 2.12 -1.73
CA VAL A 104 -11.50 0.73 -1.54
C VAL A 104 -11.66 -0.08 -2.85
N LEU A 105 -12.73 0.17 -3.62
CA LEU A 105 -12.93 -0.46 -4.93
C LEU A 105 -11.95 0.05 -5.99
N ARG A 106 -11.49 1.30 -5.90
CA ARG A 106 -10.46 1.87 -6.78
C ARG A 106 -9.05 1.41 -6.42
N MET A 107 -8.81 1.02 -5.18
CA MET A 107 -7.50 0.52 -4.77
C MET A 107 -7.13 -0.72 -5.59
N ARG A 108 -5.91 -0.70 -6.13
CA ARG A 108 -5.41 -1.83 -6.91
C ARG A 108 -5.21 -3.02 -5.97
N LYS A 109 -5.95 -4.10 -6.20
CA LYS A 109 -5.73 -5.38 -5.51
C LYS A 109 -4.47 -6.02 -6.09
N VAL A 110 -3.44 -6.20 -5.27
CA VAL A 110 -2.18 -6.80 -5.73
C VAL A 110 -1.78 -8.00 -4.85
N PRO A 111 -1.36 -9.13 -5.44
CA PRO A 111 -0.95 -10.32 -4.68
C PRO A 111 0.48 -10.23 -4.11
N TRP A 112 1.19 -9.11 -4.32
CA TRP A 112 2.63 -9.02 -4.01
C TRP A 112 3.01 -8.00 -2.95
N VAL A 113 2.10 -7.28 -2.27
CA VAL A 113 2.49 -6.25 -1.27
C VAL A 113 3.51 -6.80 -0.28
N VAL A 114 3.24 -7.97 0.31
CA VAL A 114 4.07 -8.62 1.32
C VAL A 114 5.18 -9.49 0.70
N ASN A 115 5.01 -9.92 -0.55
CA ASN A 115 5.94 -10.84 -1.24
C ASN A 115 7.03 -10.14 -2.08
N VAL A 116 7.12 -8.81 -2.05
CA VAL A 116 8.28 -8.12 -2.62
C VAL A 116 9.48 -8.43 -1.74
N ARG A 117 10.43 -9.22 -2.25
CA ARG A 117 11.72 -9.48 -1.60
C ARG A 117 12.27 -8.15 -1.07
N GLN A 118 12.59 -8.09 0.22
CA GLN A 118 13.12 -6.93 0.94
C GLN A 118 14.52 -6.47 0.46
N ASN A 119 14.91 -6.72 -0.79
CA ASN A 119 16.24 -6.38 -1.25
C ASN A 119 16.29 -6.18 -2.76
N VAL A 120 16.20 -4.92 -3.17
CA VAL A 120 17.03 -4.40 -4.26
C VAL A 120 17.44 -3.00 -3.79
N GLU A 121 18.66 -2.87 -3.27
CA GLU A 121 19.24 -1.54 -3.14
C GLU A 121 19.33 -0.93 -4.55
N PRO A 122 19.03 0.37 -4.71
CA PRO A 122 19.01 1.01 -6.03
C PRO A 122 20.37 1.03 -6.76
N HIS A 123 21.45 0.56 -6.12
CA HIS A 123 22.80 0.53 -6.70
C HIS A 123 23.12 -0.66 -7.61
N ASP A 124 22.23 -1.66 -7.74
CA ASP A 124 22.46 -2.79 -8.67
C ASP A 124 21.64 -2.70 -9.97
N VAL A 125 20.91 -1.61 -10.21
CA VAL A 125 20.37 -1.32 -11.55
C VAL A 125 21.43 -0.61 -12.42
N ALA A 126 22.69 -1.07 -12.31
CA ALA A 126 23.69 -0.76 -13.29
C ALA A 126 23.32 -1.51 -14.59
N MET A 127 22.85 -0.74 -15.57
CA MET A 127 23.02 -1.04 -16.99
C MET A 127 22.35 -2.33 -17.51
N ILE A 128 21.01 -2.36 -17.57
CA ILE A 128 20.37 -3.09 -18.70
C ILE A 128 20.44 -2.16 -19.91
N GLY A 129 21.65 -2.08 -20.44
CA GLY A 129 22.04 -1.20 -21.53
C GLY A 129 23.44 -1.55 -22.02
N ASN A 130 23.79 -2.84 -22.03
CA ASN A 130 24.86 -3.34 -22.90
C ASN A 130 24.19 -4.11 -24.04
N PRO A 131 24.19 -3.58 -25.27
CA PRO A 131 23.60 -4.24 -26.44
C PRO A 131 24.59 -5.28 -27.01
N GLU A 132 25.00 -6.28 -26.21
CA GLU A 132 25.99 -7.29 -26.65
C GLU A 132 25.58 -8.74 -26.41
N PHE A 133 24.31 -9.04 -26.15
CA PHE A 133 23.85 -10.44 -26.14
C PHE A 133 22.81 -10.66 -27.21
N GLY A 134 23.29 -11.28 -28.29
CA GLY A 134 22.54 -11.61 -29.49
C GLY A 134 21.34 -12.49 -29.22
N ASP A 135 20.37 -12.30 -30.09
CA ASP A 135 19.14 -13.04 -30.25
C ASP A 135 19.38 -14.54 -30.18
N ASN A 136 18.80 -15.19 -29.17
CA ASN A 136 18.30 -16.57 -29.15
C ASN A 136 18.46 -17.12 -27.73
N GLU A 137 17.42 -16.99 -26.92
CA GLU A 137 16.94 -18.00 -25.97
C GLU A 137 15.86 -17.37 -25.08
N SER A 138 14.60 -17.72 -25.33
CA SER A 138 13.48 -17.41 -24.46
C SER A 138 13.66 -18.15 -23.14
N PRO A 139 13.84 -17.52 -21.96
CA PRO A 139 13.98 -18.26 -20.72
C PRO A 139 12.60 -18.57 -20.15
N THR A 140 11.92 -19.57 -20.74
CA THR A 140 10.94 -20.38 -20.02
C THR A 140 11.68 -21.27 -19.04
N SER A 141 11.92 -20.80 -17.81
CA SER A 141 12.40 -21.68 -16.73
C SER A 141 12.23 -21.05 -15.35
N PHE A 142 11.18 -21.48 -14.62
CA PHE A 142 11.09 -21.33 -13.17
C PHE A 142 12.18 -22.19 -12.51
N HIS A 143 13.28 -21.58 -12.04
CA HIS A 143 14.25 -22.25 -11.18
C HIS A 143 13.86 -22.12 -9.70
N VAL A 144 13.27 -23.20 -9.16
CA VAL A 144 13.15 -23.42 -7.71
C VAL A 144 14.54 -23.69 -7.14
N ARG A 145 15.13 -22.74 -6.40
CA ARG A 145 16.36 -23.00 -5.64
C ARG A 145 16.03 -23.95 -4.47
N LYS A 146 16.49 -25.20 -4.57
CA LYS A 146 16.57 -26.13 -3.43
C LYS A 146 17.68 -25.64 -2.49
N ASN A 147 17.33 -25.23 -1.26
CA ASN A 147 18.32 -25.00 -0.21
C ASN A 147 18.98 -26.34 0.15
N GLN A 148 20.26 -26.52 -0.19
CA GLN A 148 21.09 -27.58 0.37
C GLN A 148 21.52 -27.18 1.78
N ILE A 149 20.99 -27.90 2.77
CA ILE A 149 21.46 -27.85 4.15
C ILE A 149 22.67 -28.81 4.22
N HIS A 150 23.88 -28.25 4.33
CA HIS A 150 25.08 -29.05 4.57
C HIS A 150 25.08 -29.54 6.03
N LYS A 151 24.98 -30.86 6.21
CA LYS A 151 25.33 -31.59 7.44
C LYS A 151 26.85 -31.49 7.65
N VAL A 152 27.28 -30.96 8.79
CA VAL A 152 28.63 -31.19 9.32
C VAL A 152 28.50 -32.24 10.43
N TRP A 153 29.11 -33.41 10.21
CA TRP A 153 29.46 -34.37 11.25
C TRP A 153 30.98 -34.45 11.26
N SER A 154 31.61 -34.24 12.42
CA SER A 154 33.01 -34.56 12.65
C SER A 154 33.08 -35.73 13.64
N SER A 155 33.98 -36.66 13.29
CA SER A 155 34.28 -37.95 13.92
C SER A 155 34.88 -37.85 15.31
#